data_AF-A0A1V1UN81-F1
#
_entry.id   AF-A0A1V1UN81-F1
#
_cell.length_a   1.000
_cell.length_b   1.000
_cell.length_c   1.000
_cell.angle_alpha   90.00
_cell.angle_beta   90.00
_cell.angle_gamma   90.00
#
_symmetry.space_group_name_H-M   'P 1'
#
loop_
_entity.id
_entity.type
_entity.pdbx_description
1 polymer ?
#
loop_
_entity_poly.entity_id
_entity_poly.type
_entity_poly.pdbx_seq_one_letter_code
_entity_poly.pdbx_strand_id
1 'polypeptide(L)'
;MAKTSWQSQLECCHEAPFYTLGPLTTDIAPGYDHITSGIGAAMIGWFGCAMLCYVTPKEHLGLPDRDDVKTGVITYKIAAHAADLAKGLPGAQRRDDELSRARFEFRWEDQFNLSLDPETARDFHDQTLPKEAHKVAHFCSMCGPKFCSMRISHDIRAEAQKEGMTAMAKKFREGGDLYLPLDE
;
A
#
# COMPACT_ATOMS: atom_id res chain seq x y z
N MET A 1 19.12 -12.85 12.79
CA MET A 1 19.70 -11.77 13.62
C MET A 1 18.60 -10.93 14.28
N ALA A 2 17.72 -10.22 13.54
CA ALA A 2 16.67 -9.37 14.12
C ALA A 2 15.78 -10.04 15.20
N LYS A 3 15.32 -11.27 14.97
CA LYS A 3 14.51 -12.03 15.94
C LYS A 3 15.27 -12.30 17.25
N THR A 4 16.52 -12.73 17.16
CA THR A 4 17.37 -13.02 18.32
C THR A 4 17.65 -11.74 19.12
N SER A 5 18.00 -10.64 18.43
CA SER A 5 18.21 -9.34 19.08
C SER A 5 16.98 -8.86 19.84
N TRP A 6 15.78 -9.03 19.26
CA TRP A 6 14.52 -8.70 19.94
C TRP A 6 14.29 -9.57 21.20
N GLN A 7 14.49 -10.88 21.10
CA GLN A 7 14.31 -11.80 22.23
C GLN A 7 15.25 -11.45 23.39
N SER A 8 16.53 -11.18 23.10
CA SER A 8 17.50 -10.74 24.11
C SER A 8 17.11 -9.41 24.73
N GLN A 9 16.56 -8.47 23.95
CA GLN A 9 16.12 -7.19 24.50
C GLN A 9 14.96 -7.36 25.48
N LEU A 10 13.96 -8.19 25.16
CA LEU A 10 12.85 -8.48 26.08
C LEU A 10 13.35 -9.05 27.41
N GLU A 11 14.26 -10.02 27.35
CA GLU A 11 14.80 -10.72 28.52
C GLU A 11 15.69 -9.84 29.38
N CYS A 12 16.63 -9.12 28.76
CA CYS A 12 17.65 -8.34 29.47
C CYS A 12 17.20 -6.93 29.84
N CYS A 13 16.22 -6.36 29.13
CA CYS A 13 15.79 -4.98 29.32
C CYS A 13 14.35 -4.84 29.79
N HIS A 14 13.73 -5.94 30.23
CA HIS A 14 12.43 -5.96 30.91
C HIS A 14 11.33 -5.22 30.13
N GLU A 15 11.25 -5.51 28.83
CA GLU A 15 10.25 -4.95 27.90
C GLU A 15 10.28 -3.41 27.76
N ALA A 16 11.39 -2.76 28.12
CA ALA A 16 11.58 -1.33 27.86
C ALA A 16 11.41 -1.02 26.35
N PRO A 17 10.89 0.16 25.96
CA PRO A 17 10.74 0.52 24.56
C PRO A 17 12.06 0.44 23.80
N PHE A 18 12.11 -0.40 22.77
CA PHE A 18 13.32 -0.61 22.00
C PHE A 18 13.45 0.42 20.87
N TYR A 19 14.65 0.97 20.69
CA TYR A 19 14.99 1.92 19.63
C TYR A 19 16.18 1.38 18.82
N THR A 20 15.99 1.18 17.51
CA THR A 20 17.02 0.59 16.64
C THR A 20 17.43 1.53 15.51
N LEU A 21 18.67 1.41 15.04
CA LEU A 21 19.15 2.01 13.79
C LEU A 21 19.11 0.93 12.70
N GLY A 22 18.13 0.98 11.79
CA GLY A 22 17.82 -0.15 10.90
C GLY A 22 17.19 -1.33 11.64
N PRO A 23 17.77 -2.55 11.59
CA PRO A 23 19.16 -2.86 11.21
C PRO A 23 19.41 -3.00 9.71
N LEU A 24 20.63 -2.67 9.27
CA LEU A 24 21.11 -3.02 7.92
C LEU A 24 21.17 -4.55 7.79
N THR A 25 20.56 -5.06 6.73
CA THR A 25 20.50 -6.51 6.46
C THR A 25 21.70 -7.02 5.66
N THR A 26 22.43 -6.11 5.02
CA THR A 26 23.64 -6.42 4.26
C THR A 26 24.50 -5.16 4.11
N ASP A 27 25.82 -5.35 4.03
CA ASP A 27 26.80 -4.26 3.98
C ASP A 27 27.28 -3.95 2.55
N ILE A 28 26.80 -4.68 1.54
CA ILE A 28 27.35 -4.65 0.18
C ILE A 28 26.69 -3.63 -0.75
N ALA A 29 25.83 -2.75 -0.23
CA ALA A 29 25.05 -1.81 -1.03
C ALA A 29 25.08 -0.35 -0.51
N PRO A 30 26.27 0.23 -0.27
CA PRO A 30 26.38 1.65 0.08
C PRO A 30 25.75 2.50 -1.03
N GLY A 31 25.03 3.56 -0.66
CA GLY A 31 24.16 4.33 -1.56
C GLY A 31 22.69 3.85 -1.55
N TYR A 32 22.44 2.65 -1.02
CA TYR A 32 21.11 2.04 -0.91
C TYR A 32 20.80 1.58 0.51
N ASP A 33 21.50 2.13 1.51
CA ASP A 33 21.37 1.66 2.90
C ASP A 33 20.02 1.95 3.53
N HIS A 34 19.31 2.99 3.07
CA HIS A 34 17.89 3.19 3.37
C HIS A 34 17.04 1.95 3.02
N ILE A 35 17.37 1.23 1.94
CA ILE A 35 16.67 -0.01 1.53
C ILE A 35 17.17 -1.21 2.36
N THR A 36 18.50 -1.41 2.45
CA THR A 36 19.06 -2.55 3.19
C THR A 36 18.60 -2.53 4.65
N SER A 37 18.52 -1.34 5.24
CA SER A 37 18.04 -1.13 6.60
C SER A 37 16.53 -1.11 6.71
N GLY A 38 15.79 -0.61 5.70
CA GLY A 38 14.33 -0.62 5.67
C GLY A 38 13.76 -2.04 5.78
N ILE A 39 14.42 -3.03 5.19
CA ILE A 39 14.06 -4.45 5.32
C ILE A 39 14.18 -4.90 6.78
N GLY A 40 15.33 -4.66 7.42
CA GLY A 40 15.54 -5.05 8.81
C GLY A 40 14.65 -4.27 9.78
N ALA A 41 14.42 -2.99 9.50
CA ALA A 41 13.56 -2.10 10.27
C ALA A 41 12.10 -2.59 10.27
N ALA A 42 11.57 -3.00 9.11
CA ALA A 42 10.23 -3.58 9.03
C ALA A 42 10.13 -4.89 9.83
N MET A 43 11.15 -5.75 9.75
CA MET A 43 11.18 -7.02 10.50
C MET A 43 11.26 -6.81 12.02
N ILE A 44 12.18 -5.97 12.50
CA ILE A 44 12.34 -5.74 13.94
C ILE A 44 11.19 -4.90 14.52
N GLY A 45 10.64 -3.98 13.71
CA GLY A 45 9.40 -3.27 14.02
C GLY A 45 8.23 -4.24 14.19
N TRP A 46 8.08 -5.20 13.28
CA TRP A 46 7.06 -6.25 13.38
C TRP A 46 7.23 -7.07 14.66
N PHE A 47 8.47 -7.42 15.02
CA PHE A 47 8.73 -8.19 16.24
C PHE A 47 8.41 -7.43 17.52
N GLY A 48 8.45 -6.09 17.52
CA GLY A 48 8.01 -5.30 18.67
C GLY A 48 8.84 -4.04 18.95
N CYS A 49 9.81 -3.70 18.10
CA CYS A 49 10.57 -2.46 18.25
C CYS A 49 9.63 -1.23 18.26
N ALA A 50 9.84 -0.33 19.21
CA ALA A 50 8.94 0.80 19.47
C ALA A 50 9.26 2.01 18.58
N MET A 51 10.54 2.20 18.23
CA MET A 51 10.98 3.32 17.40
C MET A 51 12.11 2.90 16.47
N LEU A 52 12.07 3.39 15.23
CA LEU A 52 13.04 3.06 14.19
C LEU A 52 13.79 4.33 13.80
N CYS A 53 15.10 4.38 14.02
CA CYS A 53 15.96 5.42 13.50
C CYS A 53 16.15 5.16 12.02
N TYR A 54 15.79 6.16 11.20
CA TYR A 54 15.98 6.09 9.77
C TYR A 54 17.47 6.06 9.38
N VAL A 55 17.70 5.55 8.18
CA VAL A 55 19.00 5.52 7.52
C VAL A 55 18.82 6.15 6.16
N THR A 56 19.71 7.05 5.78
CA THR A 56 19.62 7.78 4.50
C THR A 56 20.28 6.98 3.37
N PRO A 57 20.02 7.32 2.09
CA PRO A 57 20.73 6.71 0.97
C PRO A 57 22.26 6.85 1.07
N LYS A 58 22.75 8.01 1.52
CA LYS A 58 24.18 8.32 1.63
C LYS A 58 24.82 7.90 2.96
N GLU A 59 24.14 7.09 3.78
CA GLU A 59 24.79 6.48 4.93
C GLU A 59 26.07 5.76 4.49
N HIS A 60 27.12 5.86 5.31
CA HIS A 60 28.48 5.39 5.00
C HIS A 60 29.19 6.08 3.82
N LEU A 61 28.60 7.11 3.20
CA LEU A 61 29.18 7.82 2.05
C LEU A 61 29.36 9.32 2.29
N GLY A 62 28.46 9.98 3.02
CA GLY A 62 28.57 11.41 3.29
C GLY A 62 27.33 12.00 3.95
N LEU A 63 27.32 13.33 4.09
CA LEU A 63 26.17 14.03 4.64
C LEU A 63 24.98 13.96 3.66
N PRO A 64 23.77 13.64 4.14
CA PRO A 64 22.59 13.62 3.30
C PRO A 64 22.19 15.04 2.90
N ASP A 65 21.68 15.19 1.67
CA ASP A 65 20.99 16.40 1.24
C ASP A 65 19.50 16.36 1.58
N ARG A 66 18.75 17.37 1.13
CA ARG A 66 17.31 17.49 1.39
C ARG A 66 16.51 16.28 0.87
N ASP A 67 16.87 15.79 -0.30
CA ASP A 67 16.10 14.74 -0.98
C ASP A 67 16.46 13.36 -0.41
N ASP A 68 17.72 13.17 0.03
CA ASP A 68 18.14 12.02 0.82
C ASP A 68 17.35 11.92 2.14
N VAL A 69 17.12 13.05 2.81
CA VAL A 69 16.31 13.10 4.04
C VAL A 69 14.85 12.73 3.75
N LYS A 70 14.23 13.31 2.71
CA LYS A 70 12.86 12.92 2.29
C LYS A 70 12.80 11.42 2.02
N THR A 71 13.75 10.89 1.25
CA THR A 71 13.85 9.47 0.90
C THR A 71 13.92 8.59 2.15
N GLY A 72 14.86 8.86 3.06
CA GLY A 72 14.99 8.10 4.30
C GLY A 72 13.71 8.11 5.15
N VAL A 73 13.06 9.29 5.29
CA VAL A 73 11.82 9.42 6.07
C VAL A 73 10.69 8.60 5.44
N ILE A 74 10.48 8.71 4.13
CA ILE A 74 9.43 7.95 3.44
C ILE A 74 9.71 6.44 3.52
N THR A 75 10.96 6.01 3.31
CA THR A 75 11.34 4.59 3.43
C THR A 75 11.02 4.04 4.82
N TYR A 76 11.33 4.78 5.89
CA TYR A 76 11.05 4.32 7.24
C TYR A 76 9.58 4.44 7.64
N LYS A 77 8.83 5.39 7.06
CA LYS A 77 7.36 5.42 7.19
C LYS A 77 6.72 4.18 6.55
N ILE A 78 7.26 3.70 5.42
CA ILE A 78 6.83 2.44 4.80
C ILE A 78 7.18 1.26 5.72
N ALA A 79 8.42 1.19 6.22
CA ALA A 79 8.86 0.09 7.09
C ALA A 79 8.04 0.01 8.39
N ALA A 80 7.77 1.15 9.03
CA ALA A 80 6.93 1.23 10.22
C ALA A 80 5.48 0.81 9.92
N HIS A 81 4.89 1.30 8.84
CA HIS A 81 3.53 0.92 8.44
C HIS A 81 3.42 -0.57 8.10
N ALA A 82 4.42 -1.14 7.43
CA ALA A 82 4.50 -2.58 7.16
C ALA A 82 4.58 -3.41 8.45
N ALA A 83 5.34 -2.94 9.44
CA ALA A 83 5.37 -3.54 10.77
C ALA A 83 4.00 -3.46 11.47
N ASP A 84 3.32 -2.32 11.39
CA ASP A 84 1.99 -2.11 11.98
C ASP A 84 0.93 -3.04 11.36
N LEU A 85 0.97 -3.23 10.04
CA LEU A 85 0.14 -4.19 9.32
C LEU A 85 0.43 -5.63 9.79
N ALA A 86 1.70 -6.02 9.86
CA ALA A 86 2.11 -7.37 10.26
C ALA A 86 1.80 -7.67 11.74
N LYS A 87 1.75 -6.64 12.59
CA LYS A 87 1.29 -6.72 13.99
C LYS A 87 -0.23 -6.77 14.10
N GLY A 88 -0.97 -6.48 13.03
CA GLY A 88 -2.43 -6.39 13.05
C GLY A 88 -2.93 -5.22 13.90
N LEU A 89 -2.22 -4.09 13.92
CA LEU A 89 -2.65 -2.94 14.71
C LEU A 89 -3.99 -2.40 14.21
N PRO A 90 -4.96 -2.13 15.12
CA PRO A 90 -6.25 -1.58 14.73
C PRO A 90 -6.11 -0.30 13.92
N GLY A 91 -6.70 -0.28 12.72
CA GLY A 91 -6.71 0.89 11.84
C GLY A 91 -5.53 0.99 10.85
N ALA A 92 -4.47 0.19 11.00
CA ALA A 92 -3.35 0.19 10.04
C ALA A 92 -3.83 -0.16 8.62
N GLN A 93 -4.61 -1.25 8.50
CA GLN A 93 -5.12 -1.74 7.21
C GLN A 93 -6.09 -0.79 6.51
N ARG A 94 -6.74 0.13 7.24
CA ARG A 94 -7.74 1.04 6.65
C ARG A 94 -7.15 1.86 5.50
N ARG A 95 -5.92 2.35 5.65
CA ARG A 95 -5.28 3.15 4.60
C ARG A 95 -5.01 2.32 3.34
N ASP A 96 -4.52 1.09 3.51
CA ASP A 96 -4.27 0.15 2.43
C ASP A 96 -5.54 -0.19 1.66
N ASP A 97 -6.63 -0.46 2.38
CA ASP A 97 -7.92 -0.79 1.79
C ASP A 97 -8.51 0.39 1.02
N GLU A 98 -8.47 1.61 1.57
CA GLU A 98 -8.96 2.82 0.89
C GLU A 98 -8.13 3.16 -0.35
N LEU A 99 -6.80 3.07 -0.28
CA LEU A 99 -5.93 3.29 -1.43
C LEU A 99 -6.15 2.21 -2.49
N SER A 100 -6.29 0.95 -2.08
CA SER A 100 -6.57 -0.17 -3.00
C SER A 100 -7.93 -0.04 -3.69
N ARG A 101 -8.94 0.43 -2.96
CA ARG A 101 -10.26 0.76 -3.52
C ARG A 101 -10.16 1.90 -4.52
N ALA A 102 -9.48 2.99 -4.18
CA ALA A 102 -9.26 4.12 -5.09
C ALA A 102 -8.54 3.67 -6.38
N ARG A 103 -7.54 2.80 -6.25
CA ARG A 103 -6.83 2.19 -7.38
C ARG A 103 -7.74 1.36 -8.26
N PHE A 104 -8.53 0.48 -7.66
CA PHE A 104 -9.44 -0.41 -8.40
C PHE A 104 -10.55 0.38 -9.11
N GLU A 105 -11.03 1.47 -8.51
CA GLU A 105 -12.08 2.34 -9.05
C GLU A 105 -11.54 3.45 -9.97
N PHE A 106 -10.23 3.46 -10.25
CA PHE A 106 -9.58 4.49 -11.08
C PHE A 106 -9.77 5.94 -10.56
N ARG A 107 -9.93 6.11 -9.24
CA ARG A 107 -9.95 7.41 -8.58
C ARG A 107 -8.52 7.89 -8.35
N TRP A 108 -7.88 8.35 -9.42
CA TRP A 108 -6.44 8.68 -9.44
C TRP A 108 -6.04 9.71 -8.38
N GLU A 109 -6.78 10.82 -8.25
CA GLU A 109 -6.47 11.84 -7.25
C GLU A 109 -6.56 11.31 -5.81
N ASP A 110 -7.58 10.49 -5.53
CA ASP A 110 -7.71 9.86 -4.21
C ASP A 110 -6.54 8.90 -3.95
N GLN A 111 -6.14 8.11 -4.96
CA GLN A 111 -4.98 7.22 -4.86
C GLN A 111 -3.69 8.00 -4.56
N PHE A 112 -3.45 9.15 -5.22
CA PHE A 112 -2.28 9.98 -4.96
C PHE A 112 -2.31 10.55 -3.55
N ASN A 113 -3.43 11.16 -3.16
CA ASN A 113 -3.59 11.83 -1.87
C ASN A 113 -3.52 10.85 -0.68
N LEU A 114 -3.93 9.60 -0.88
CA LEU A 114 -3.81 8.54 0.14
C LEU A 114 -2.40 7.94 0.24
N SER A 115 -1.52 8.16 -0.75
CA SER A 115 -0.15 7.63 -0.74
C SER A 115 0.74 8.31 0.31
N LEU A 116 1.87 7.69 0.65
CA LEU A 116 2.82 8.26 1.63
C LEU A 116 3.58 9.49 1.10
N ASP A 117 3.68 9.62 -0.22
CA ASP A 117 4.32 10.76 -0.89
C ASP A 117 3.48 11.16 -2.13
N PRO A 118 2.40 11.93 -1.93
CA PRO A 118 1.46 12.29 -3.00
C PRO A 118 2.08 13.04 -4.17
N GLU A 119 3.09 13.88 -3.91
CA GLU A 119 3.81 14.63 -4.93
C GLU A 119 4.49 13.67 -5.92
N THR A 120 5.29 12.74 -5.40
CA THR A 120 6.00 11.75 -6.22
C THR A 120 5.02 10.82 -6.96
N ALA A 121 3.93 10.41 -6.31
CA ALA A 121 2.92 9.56 -6.93
C ALA A 121 2.25 10.24 -8.14
N ARG A 122 1.91 11.53 -8.02
CA ARG A 122 1.33 12.32 -9.11
C ARG A 122 2.34 12.56 -10.22
N ASP A 123 3.57 12.95 -9.87
CA ASP A 123 4.64 13.21 -10.83
C ASP A 123 4.92 11.98 -11.70
N PHE A 124 5.02 10.78 -11.11
CA PHE A 124 5.31 9.55 -11.86
C PHE A 124 4.18 9.16 -12.82
N HIS A 125 2.92 9.41 -12.46
CA HIS A 125 1.81 9.24 -13.38
C HIS A 125 1.91 10.25 -14.55
N ASP A 126 2.15 11.52 -14.23
CA ASP A 126 2.08 12.62 -15.18
C ASP A 126 3.26 12.68 -16.15
N GLN A 127 4.39 12.04 -15.83
CA GLN A 127 5.50 11.82 -16.77
C GLN A 127 5.07 11.14 -18.08
N THR A 128 4.01 10.32 -18.05
CA THR A 128 3.50 9.61 -19.24
C THR A 128 2.07 9.97 -19.59
N LEU A 129 1.28 10.40 -18.60
CA LEU A 129 -0.14 10.70 -18.75
C LEU A 129 -0.51 12.07 -18.13
N PRO A 130 0.06 13.20 -18.61
CA PRO A 130 -0.01 14.50 -17.92
C PRO A 130 -1.37 15.21 -18.00
N LYS A 131 -2.27 14.81 -18.91
CA LYS A 131 -3.53 15.52 -19.12
C LYS A 131 -4.50 15.23 -17.99
N GLU A 132 -5.28 16.22 -17.57
CA GLU A 132 -6.34 16.05 -16.55
C GLU A 132 -7.35 14.96 -16.91
N ALA A 133 -7.65 14.78 -18.21
CA ALA A 133 -8.50 13.70 -18.68
C ALA A 133 -7.97 12.29 -18.35
N HIS A 134 -6.67 12.15 -18.09
CA HIS A 134 -6.07 10.85 -17.71
C HIS A 134 -6.30 10.52 -16.23
N LYS A 135 -6.63 11.51 -15.39
CA LYS A 135 -6.97 11.30 -13.97
C LYS A 135 -8.35 10.65 -13.76
N VAL A 136 -9.11 10.47 -14.85
CA VAL A 136 -10.36 9.71 -14.88
C VAL A 136 -10.28 8.51 -15.83
N ALA A 137 -9.09 8.20 -16.35
CA ALA A 137 -8.92 7.09 -17.28
C ALA A 137 -8.93 5.74 -16.55
N HIS A 138 -9.63 4.76 -17.13
CA HIS A 138 -9.68 3.39 -16.61
C HIS A 138 -8.46 2.55 -17.05
N PHE A 139 -7.27 3.16 -17.05
CA PHE A 139 -5.99 2.51 -17.34
C PHE A 139 -4.82 3.44 -16.98
N CYS A 140 -3.61 2.88 -16.90
CA CYS A 140 -2.36 3.62 -16.85
C CYS A 140 -1.49 3.33 -18.09
N SER A 141 -0.35 4.01 -18.20
CA SER A 141 0.58 3.82 -19.32
C SER A 141 1.21 2.43 -19.38
N MET A 142 1.24 1.69 -18.26
CA MET A 142 1.86 0.36 -18.18
C MET A 142 1.14 -0.69 -19.05
N CYS A 143 -0.20 -0.76 -18.97
CA CYS A 143 -1.00 -1.74 -19.74
C CYS A 143 -1.77 -1.09 -20.89
N GLY A 144 -1.91 0.24 -20.86
CA GLY A 144 -2.76 0.98 -21.78
C GLY A 144 -4.24 0.61 -21.64
N PRO A 145 -5.10 1.16 -22.50
CA PRO A 145 -6.53 0.92 -22.41
C PRO A 145 -6.85 -0.57 -22.54
N LYS A 146 -6.34 -1.24 -23.58
CA LYS A 146 -6.82 -2.58 -23.97
C LYS A 146 -6.50 -3.70 -22.97
N PHE A 147 -5.42 -3.59 -22.21
CA PHE A 147 -4.89 -4.70 -21.39
C PHE A 147 -4.89 -4.43 -19.89
N CYS A 148 -5.56 -3.36 -19.43
CA CYS A 148 -5.65 -3.09 -18.00
C CYS A 148 -6.52 -4.18 -17.31
N SER A 149 -5.89 -4.95 -16.42
CA SER A 149 -6.55 -6.05 -15.69
C SER A 149 -7.72 -5.60 -14.82
N MET A 150 -7.60 -4.45 -14.15
CA MET A 150 -8.68 -3.88 -13.33
C MET A 150 -9.87 -3.45 -14.19
N ARG A 151 -9.62 -2.88 -15.38
CA ARG A 151 -10.69 -2.50 -16.32
C ARG A 151 -11.43 -3.73 -16.84
N ILE A 152 -10.69 -4.74 -17.27
CA ILE A 152 -11.26 -6.02 -17.72
C ILE A 152 -12.09 -6.65 -16.59
N SER A 153 -11.64 -6.54 -15.34
CA SER A 153 -12.40 -7.03 -14.18
C SER A 153 -13.73 -6.29 -13.99
N HIS A 154 -13.78 -4.99 -14.23
CA HIS A 154 -15.03 -4.22 -14.24
C HIS A 154 -15.95 -4.64 -15.37
N ASP A 155 -15.41 -4.81 -16.59
CA ASP A 155 -16.18 -5.24 -17.76
C ASP A 155 -16.85 -6.60 -17.51
N ILE A 156 -16.10 -7.58 -16.98
CA ILE A 156 -16.63 -8.91 -16.63
C ILE A 156 -17.70 -8.82 -15.53
N ARG A 157 -17.49 -8.00 -14.49
CA ARG A 157 -18.48 -7.80 -13.41
C ARG A 157 -19.77 -7.18 -13.93
N ALA A 158 -19.66 -6.21 -14.84
CA ALA A 158 -20.81 -5.56 -15.46
C ALA A 158 -21.61 -6.52 -16.36
N GLU A 159 -20.92 -7.37 -17.13
CA GLU A 159 -21.56 -8.40 -17.95
C GLU A 159 -22.31 -9.44 -17.10
N ALA A 160 -21.66 -9.98 -16.06
CA ALA A 160 -22.31 -10.92 -15.14
C ALA A 160 -23.52 -10.30 -14.42
N GLN A 161 -23.46 -9.02 -14.03
CA GLN A 161 -24.61 -8.31 -13.45
C GLN A 161 -25.76 -8.16 -14.45
N LYS A 162 -25.45 -7.88 -15.72
CA LYS A 162 -26.48 -7.75 -16.77
C LYS A 162 -27.23 -9.06 -16.99
N GLU A 163 -26.53 -10.19 -17.00
CA GLU A 163 -27.15 -11.51 -17.09
C GLU A 163 -28.06 -11.79 -15.88
N GLY A 164 -27.56 -11.53 -14.67
CA GLY A 164 -28.34 -11.67 -13.43
C GLY A 164 -29.60 -10.80 -13.41
N MET A 165 -29.49 -9.52 -13.79
CA MET A 165 -30.64 -8.62 -13.91
C MET A 165 -31.65 -9.09 -14.96
N THR A 166 -31.18 -9.65 -16.08
CA THR A 166 -32.06 -10.19 -17.12
C THR A 166 -32.83 -11.41 -16.60
N ALA A 167 -32.17 -12.30 -15.86
CA ALA A 167 -32.81 -13.44 -15.22
C ALA A 167 -33.85 -13.02 -14.16
N MET A 168 -33.52 -12.03 -13.32
CA MET A 168 -34.46 -11.50 -12.32
C MET A 168 -35.63 -10.76 -12.97
N ALA A 169 -35.38 -9.98 -14.03
CA ALA A 169 -36.44 -9.33 -14.80
C ALA A 169 -37.39 -10.36 -15.43
N LYS A 170 -36.86 -11.50 -15.91
CA LYS A 170 -37.68 -12.61 -16.41
C LYS A 170 -38.54 -13.20 -15.28
N LYS A 171 -37.94 -13.54 -14.13
CA LYS A 171 -38.69 -14.04 -12.96
C LYS A 171 -39.77 -13.06 -12.50
N PHE A 172 -39.46 -11.76 -12.48
CA PHE A 172 -40.42 -10.73 -12.10
C PHE A 172 -41.59 -10.62 -13.09
N ARG A 173 -41.33 -10.73 -14.40
CA ARG A 173 -42.41 -10.78 -15.41
C ARG A 173 -43.27 -12.05 -15.31
N GLU A 174 -42.68 -13.16 -14.88
CA GLU A 174 -43.39 -14.44 -14.69
C GLU A 174 -44.25 -14.45 -13.42
N GLY A 175 -43.75 -13.88 -12.30
CA GLY A 175 -44.45 -13.84 -11.02
C GLY A 175 -45.29 -12.57 -10.78
N GLY A 176 -45.04 -11.49 -11.53
CA GLY A 176 -45.87 -10.29 -11.65
C GLY A 176 -45.95 -9.33 -10.46
N ASP A 177 -45.68 -9.79 -9.23
CA ASP A 177 -45.96 -9.01 -8.02
C ASP A 177 -44.71 -8.47 -7.32
N LEU A 178 -44.83 -7.23 -6.82
CA LEU A 178 -43.79 -6.58 -6.01
C LEU A 178 -43.67 -7.22 -4.61
N TYR A 179 -44.77 -7.81 -4.13
CA TYR A 179 -44.86 -8.51 -2.86
C TYR A 179 -45.27 -9.95 -3.12
N LEU A 180 -44.34 -10.86 -2.92
CA LEU A 180 -44.60 -12.29 -3.02
C LEU A 180 -45.17 -12.79 -1.69
N PRO A 181 -46.20 -13.66 -1.70
CA PRO A 181 -46.62 -14.34 -0.48
C PRO A 181 -45.45 -15.15 0.08
N LEU A 182 -45.36 -15.23 1.41
CA LEU A 182 -44.43 -16.13 2.07
C LEU A 182 -44.90 -17.56 1.78
N ASP A 183 -44.00 -18.42 1.31
CA ASP A 183 -44.28 -19.84 1.19
C ASP A 183 -44.64 -20.39 2.60
N GLU A 184 -45.78 -21.08 2.71
CA GLU A 184 -46.29 -21.69 3.97
C GLU A 184 -45.34 -22.75 4.54
#